data_AF-A0A9P1CME6-F1
#
_entry.id   AF-A0A9P1CME6-F1
#
_cell.length_a   1.000
_cell.length_b   1.000
_cell.length_c   1.000
_cell.angle_alpha   90.00
_cell.angle_beta   90.00
_cell.angle_gamma   90.00
#
_symmetry.space_group_name_H-M   'P 1'
#
loop_
_entity.id
_entity.type
_entity.pdbx_description
1 polymer ?
#
loop_
_entity_poly.entity_id
_entity_poly.type
_entity_poly.pdbx_seq_one_letter_code
_entity_poly.pdbx_strand_id
1 'polypeptide(L)'
;MLGMENGADTALRVMRLATVANNKLKRKGITDRQLSRMAKCGKSKTDPHTCSNLHRLLAKSGKLPSMCTRLLYTVLPSPYTKDSFQRLLRLLTDDLKSLQEWYDVKGAMRSLTPSATNPNPFKADEPRSPLRDLLTGDDTRYIRIDPAHTFAIDGIGKDFLASTIVMLVRMWHFGRGNAGHALQNAYASFMAYCSARKKTTSIQDFSFATLKLPQNTLKGFPRGLGKGHDAAVLGAWLAEEVQQISAASVDPQYRDILEVIKLTCCSNDRFWRTIYEHGVWIPYDVGVQIVQDGWAFTDGYSTLASLTAAMGIHGYHTRPKLHMQAHITLDMQHQLARPGCKFILSPSAHMCWTDEDMIGRISRLSRRCHALTTARRTIDRALCNYRRLFSIHFSGSYMQNGNP
;
A
#
# COMPACT_ATOMS: atom_id res chain seq x y z
N MET A 1 -26.34 -17.22 2.74
CA MET A 1 -24.97 -16.68 2.60
C MET A 1 -24.94 -15.69 1.44
N LEU A 2 -25.12 -14.40 1.71
CA LEU A 2 -24.88 -13.35 0.73
C LEU A 2 -23.43 -12.91 0.92
N GLY A 3 -22.57 -13.24 -0.04
CA GLY A 3 -21.18 -12.78 -0.04
C GLY A 3 -21.14 -11.26 -0.12
N MET A 4 -20.22 -10.64 0.61
CA MET A 4 -19.98 -9.19 0.49
C MET A 4 -19.49 -8.88 -0.92
N GLU A 5 -20.39 -8.38 -1.78
CA GLU A 5 -20.04 -7.84 -3.09
C GLU A 5 -19.19 -6.57 -2.90
N ASN A 6 -18.14 -6.42 -3.71
CA ASN A 6 -17.24 -5.29 -3.66
C ASN A 6 -18.02 -4.01 -4.07
N GLY A 7 -17.84 -2.89 -3.37
CA GLY A 7 -18.67 -1.67 -3.57
C GLY A 7 -18.64 -1.11 -5.01
N ALA A 8 -17.56 -1.38 -5.75
CA ALA A 8 -17.45 -1.03 -7.17
C ALA A 8 -18.40 -1.84 -8.08
N ASP A 9 -18.62 -3.12 -7.78
CA ASP A 9 -19.53 -3.99 -8.53
C ASP A 9 -20.98 -3.59 -8.28
N THR A 10 -21.30 -3.19 -7.04
CA THR A 10 -22.61 -2.65 -6.67
C THR A 10 -22.91 -1.35 -7.44
N ALA A 11 -21.96 -0.42 -7.52
CA ALA A 11 -22.12 0.83 -8.27
C ALA A 11 -22.32 0.59 -9.78
N LEU A 12 -21.56 -0.33 -10.38
CA LEU A 12 -21.72 -0.73 -11.79
C LEU A 12 -23.10 -1.33 -12.05
N ARG A 13 -23.60 -2.17 -11.14
CA ARG A 13 -24.93 -2.77 -11.21
C ARG A 13 -26.03 -1.71 -11.17
N VAL A 14 -25.92 -0.72 -10.28
CA VAL A 14 -26.85 0.43 -10.20
C VAL A 14 -26.86 1.21 -11.51
N MET A 15 -25.70 1.50 -12.11
CA MET A 15 -25.61 2.22 -13.39
C MET A 15 -26.22 1.43 -14.56
N ARG A 16 -26.04 0.10 -14.59
CA ARG A 16 -26.67 -0.78 -15.59
C ARG A 16 -28.19 -0.79 -15.45
N LEU A 17 -28.70 -0.94 -14.23
CA LEU A 17 -30.14 -0.88 -13.96
C LEU A 17 -30.72 0.48 -14.35
N ALA A 18 -30.01 1.57 -14.05
CA ALA A 18 -30.44 2.93 -14.42
C ALA A 18 -30.54 3.08 -15.94
N THR A 19 -29.61 2.48 -16.68
CA THR A 19 -29.62 2.46 -18.15
C THR A 19 -30.83 1.70 -18.70
N VAL A 20 -31.11 0.51 -18.15
CA VAL A 20 -32.27 -0.30 -18.56
C VAL A 20 -33.58 0.43 -18.28
N ALA A 21 -33.74 0.98 -17.07
CA ALA A 21 -34.92 1.74 -16.68
C ALA A 21 -35.14 2.97 -17.57
N ASN A 22 -34.06 3.75 -17.83
CA ASN A 22 -34.12 4.93 -18.69
C ASN A 22 -34.57 4.58 -20.11
N ASN A 23 -34.06 3.49 -20.68
CA ASN A 23 -34.43 3.04 -22.01
C ASN A 23 -35.90 2.58 -22.06
N LYS A 24 -36.38 1.90 -21.00
CA LYS A 24 -37.78 1.44 -20.90
C LYS A 24 -38.76 2.60 -20.79
N LEU A 25 -38.44 3.64 -20.01
CA LEU A 25 -39.26 4.85 -19.90
C LEU A 25 -39.30 5.64 -21.21
N LYS A 26 -38.16 5.77 -21.89
CA LYS A 26 -38.10 6.45 -23.20
C LYS A 26 -39.00 5.80 -24.25
N ARG A 27 -39.09 4.46 -24.28
CA ARG A 27 -40.00 3.74 -25.18
C ARG A 27 -41.48 4.02 -24.89
N LYS A 28 -41.82 4.48 -23.68
CA LYS A 28 -43.16 4.88 -23.27
C LYS A 28 -43.39 6.40 -23.38
N GLY A 29 -42.47 7.15 -24.00
CA GLY A 29 -42.54 8.62 -24.08
C GLY A 29 -42.26 9.34 -22.76
N ILE A 30 -41.80 8.65 -21.71
CA ILE A 30 -41.53 9.23 -20.40
C ILE A 30 -40.05 9.60 -20.31
N THR A 31 -39.74 10.83 -19.90
CA THR A 31 -38.38 11.29 -19.68
C THR A 31 -38.13 11.57 -18.20
N ASP A 32 -37.09 10.95 -17.62
CA ASP A 32 -36.64 11.23 -16.26
C ASP A 32 -35.19 11.75 -16.30
N ARG A 33 -35.01 13.02 -15.92
CA ARG A 33 -33.73 13.72 -16.00
C ARG A 33 -32.67 13.14 -15.05
N GLN A 34 -33.09 12.64 -13.89
CA GLN A 34 -32.18 12.07 -12.89
C GLN A 34 -31.71 10.69 -13.32
N LEU A 35 -32.65 9.85 -13.76
CA LEU A 35 -32.36 8.51 -14.28
C LEU A 35 -31.48 8.57 -15.54
N SER A 36 -31.73 9.54 -16.42
CA SER A 36 -30.90 9.80 -17.59
C SER A 36 -29.47 10.23 -17.24
N ARG A 37 -29.28 10.99 -16.15
CA ARG A 37 -27.94 11.35 -15.64
C ARG A 37 -27.22 10.13 -15.07
N MET A 38 -27.88 9.30 -14.27
CA MET A 38 -27.30 8.07 -13.72
C MET A 38 -26.92 7.07 -14.83
N ALA A 39 -27.77 6.90 -15.83
CA ALA A 39 -27.49 6.06 -17.00
C ALA A 39 -26.27 6.55 -17.80
N LYS A 40 -25.98 7.85 -17.79
CA LYS A 40 -24.79 8.42 -18.44
C LYS A 40 -23.50 8.18 -17.66
N CYS A 41 -23.56 8.05 -16.33
CA CYS A 41 -22.38 7.76 -15.50
C CYS A 41 -21.68 6.45 -15.89
N GLY A 42 -22.42 5.46 -16.40
CA GLY A 42 -21.88 4.17 -16.84
C GLY A 42 -21.47 4.09 -18.32
N LYS A 43 -21.68 5.14 -19.12
CA LYS A 43 -21.46 5.12 -20.59
C LYS A 43 -20.11 5.66 -21.03
N SER A 44 -19.33 6.26 -20.14
CA SER A 44 -18.00 6.75 -20.52
C SER A 44 -17.04 5.57 -20.68
N LYS A 45 -16.75 5.17 -21.92
CA LYS A 45 -15.72 4.16 -22.23
C LYS A 45 -14.31 4.64 -21.89
N THR A 46 -14.13 5.95 -21.73
CA THR A 46 -12.83 6.61 -21.54
C THR A 46 -12.58 7.10 -20.12
N ASP A 47 -13.60 7.10 -19.25
CA ASP A 47 -13.46 7.54 -17.86
C ASP A 47 -13.36 6.31 -16.93
N PRO A 48 -12.17 6.02 -16.37
CA PRO A 48 -11.99 4.90 -15.43
C PRO A 48 -12.72 5.12 -14.09
N HIS A 49 -13.32 6.30 -13.85
CA HIS A 49 -13.90 6.69 -12.57
C HIS A 49 -15.44 6.76 -12.58
N THR A 50 -16.10 5.83 -13.28
CA THR A 50 -17.57 5.73 -13.34
C THR A 50 -18.23 5.71 -11.94
N CYS A 51 -17.62 5.03 -10.95
CA CYS A 51 -18.08 5.03 -9.56
C CYS A 51 -18.00 6.41 -8.91
N SER A 52 -16.90 7.15 -9.10
CA SER A 52 -16.73 8.52 -8.56
C SER A 52 -17.77 9.50 -9.11
N ASN A 53 -18.13 9.35 -10.39
CA ASN A 53 -19.17 10.16 -11.01
C ASN A 53 -20.55 9.87 -10.44
N LEU A 54 -20.86 8.59 -10.16
CA LEU A 54 -22.07 8.21 -9.45
C LEU A 54 -22.08 8.82 -8.04
N HIS A 55 -21.02 8.68 -7.27
CA HIS A 55 -20.92 9.27 -5.93
C HIS A 55 -21.10 10.79 -5.93
N ARG A 56 -20.46 11.51 -6.86
CA ARG A 56 -20.64 12.98 -7.02
C ARG A 56 -22.07 13.34 -7.40
N LEU A 57 -22.71 12.56 -8.26
CA LEU A 57 -24.11 12.77 -8.64
C LEU A 57 -25.04 12.56 -7.44
N LEU A 58 -24.80 11.52 -6.65
CA LEU A 58 -25.56 11.21 -5.44
C LEU A 58 -25.39 12.31 -4.39
N ALA A 59 -24.16 12.72 -4.10
CA ALA A 59 -23.83 13.79 -3.16
C ALA A 59 -24.51 15.12 -3.54
N LYS A 60 -24.49 15.50 -4.82
CA LYS A 60 -25.16 16.74 -5.29
C LYS A 60 -26.68 16.69 -5.22
N SER A 61 -27.28 15.50 -5.26
CA SER A 61 -28.73 15.36 -5.37
C SER A 61 -29.47 15.43 -4.04
N GLY A 62 -28.80 15.08 -2.92
CA GLY A 62 -29.39 15.01 -1.58
C GLY A 62 -30.61 14.08 -1.44
N LYS A 63 -30.98 13.30 -2.48
CA LYS A 63 -32.28 12.62 -2.61
C LYS A 63 -32.14 11.17 -3.08
N LEU A 64 -31.30 10.40 -2.39
CA LEU A 64 -31.09 8.96 -2.66
C LEU A 64 -32.39 8.12 -2.58
N PRO A 65 -33.28 8.30 -1.57
CA PRO A 65 -34.41 7.38 -1.38
C PRO A 65 -35.45 7.47 -2.49
N SER A 66 -35.74 8.68 -3.00
CA SER A 66 -36.73 8.86 -4.07
C SER A 66 -36.25 8.33 -5.42
N MET A 67 -34.93 8.32 -5.66
CA MET A 67 -34.35 7.86 -6.93
C MET A 67 -34.31 6.34 -7.03
N CYS A 68 -33.87 5.63 -5.98
CA CYS A 68 -33.87 4.17 -5.95
C CYS A 68 -35.29 3.59 -6.06
N THR A 69 -36.26 4.27 -5.44
CA THR A 69 -37.68 3.88 -5.50
C THR A 69 -38.20 3.89 -6.95
N ARG A 70 -37.95 4.94 -7.74
CA ARG A 70 -38.43 5.03 -9.14
C ARG A 70 -37.75 4.03 -10.09
N LEU A 71 -36.47 3.79 -9.87
CA LEU A 71 -35.63 2.88 -10.66
C LEU A 71 -36.10 1.42 -10.54
N LEU A 72 -36.67 1.06 -9.39
CA LEU A 72 -37.08 -0.31 -9.07
C LEU A 72 -38.54 -0.59 -9.43
N TYR A 73 -39.45 0.40 -9.28
CA TYR A 73 -40.84 0.31 -9.76
C TYR A 73 -40.96 0.15 -11.29
N THR A 74 -39.93 0.54 -12.05
CA THR A 74 -39.92 0.39 -13.53
C THR A 74 -39.33 -0.94 -14.02
N VAL A 75 -38.52 -1.62 -13.19
CA VAL A 75 -37.67 -2.75 -13.61
C VAL A 75 -38.13 -4.08 -13.02
N LEU A 76 -38.69 -4.13 -11.80
CA LEU A 76 -39.09 -5.40 -11.19
C LEU A 76 -40.52 -5.81 -11.61
N PRO A 77 -40.72 -7.05 -12.10
CA PRO A 77 -42.06 -7.64 -12.15
C PRO A 77 -42.59 -7.79 -10.72
N SER A 78 -43.91 -7.75 -10.58
CA SER A 78 -44.69 -7.84 -9.34
C SER A 78 -44.61 -9.25 -8.72
N PRO A 79 -43.68 -9.52 -7.78
CA PRO A 79 -44.12 -10.24 -6.58
C PRO A 79 -43.54 -9.71 -5.25
N TYR A 80 -42.73 -8.65 -5.25
CA TYR A 80 -42.20 -8.10 -4.00
C TYR A 80 -43.21 -7.17 -3.32
N THR A 81 -43.66 -7.52 -2.12
CA THR A 81 -44.58 -6.69 -1.33
C THR A 81 -43.90 -5.37 -0.94
N LYS A 82 -44.69 -4.29 -0.90
CA LYS A 82 -44.27 -2.94 -0.49
C LYS A 82 -43.48 -2.94 0.83
N ASP A 83 -43.80 -3.86 1.75
CA ASP A 83 -43.17 -3.99 3.07
C ASP A 83 -41.76 -4.61 3.01
N SER A 84 -41.56 -5.66 2.19
CA SER A 84 -40.24 -6.25 1.97
C SER A 84 -39.26 -5.22 1.39
N PHE A 85 -39.78 -4.31 0.57
CA PHE A 85 -39.04 -3.22 -0.04
C PHE A 85 -38.70 -2.10 0.96
N GLN A 86 -39.66 -1.65 1.78
CA GLN A 86 -39.39 -0.65 2.81
C GLN A 86 -38.36 -1.14 3.84
N ARG A 87 -38.32 -2.46 4.09
CA ARG A 87 -37.32 -3.07 4.96
C ARG A 87 -35.92 -3.02 4.34
N LEU A 88 -35.77 -3.36 3.05
CA LEU A 88 -34.49 -3.26 2.34
C LEU A 88 -33.99 -1.81 2.21
N LEU A 89 -34.88 -0.86 1.95
CA LEU A 89 -34.53 0.55 1.82
C LEU A 89 -34.08 1.15 3.17
N ARG A 90 -34.72 0.76 4.28
CA ARG A 90 -34.25 1.12 5.63
C ARG A 90 -32.86 0.57 5.90
N LEU A 91 -32.63 -0.73 5.68
CA LEU A 91 -31.31 -1.35 5.85
C LEU A 91 -30.21 -0.64 5.06
N LEU A 92 -30.46 -0.33 3.78
CA LEU A 92 -29.47 0.38 2.94
C LEU A 92 -29.26 1.84 3.35
N THR A 93 -30.27 2.52 3.86
CA THR A 93 -30.17 3.94 4.27
C THR A 93 -29.48 4.06 5.63
N ASP A 94 -29.75 3.12 6.54
CA ASP A 94 -29.12 3.04 7.85
C ASP A 94 -27.63 2.64 7.72
N ASP A 95 -27.30 1.70 6.81
CA ASP A 95 -25.91 1.36 6.45
C ASP A 95 -25.16 2.53 5.80
N LEU A 96 -25.84 3.37 5.02
CA LEU A 96 -25.20 4.53 4.38
C LEU A 96 -24.98 5.70 5.35
N LYS A 97 -25.85 5.88 6.34
CA LYS A 97 -25.65 6.87 7.42
C LYS A 97 -24.52 6.43 8.35
N SER A 98 -24.44 5.14 8.70
CA SER A 98 -23.33 4.61 9.51
C SER A 98 -21.99 4.68 8.78
N LEU A 99 -21.99 4.58 7.44
CA LEU A 99 -20.81 4.82 6.62
C LEU A 99 -20.34 6.28 6.66
N GLN A 100 -21.23 7.26 6.81
CA GLN A 100 -20.88 8.69 6.87
C GLN A 100 -20.03 9.03 8.10
N GLU A 101 -20.22 8.31 9.21
CA GLU A 101 -19.47 8.52 10.46
C GLU A 101 -18.07 7.87 10.45
N TRP A 102 -17.90 6.71 9.82
CA TRP A 102 -16.62 5.98 9.83
C TRP A 102 -15.48 6.81 9.23
N TYR A 103 -15.69 7.48 8.08
CA TYR A 103 -14.60 8.11 7.33
C TYR A 103 -14.44 9.62 7.57
N ASP A 104 -15.38 10.27 8.26
CA ASP A 104 -15.32 11.70 8.56
C ASP A 104 -14.63 12.03 9.89
N VAL A 105 -13.50 11.38 10.13
CA VAL A 105 -12.55 11.76 11.21
C VAL A 105 -11.95 13.15 10.99
N LYS A 106 -12.12 13.76 9.82
CA LYS A 106 -11.52 15.06 9.47
C LYS A 106 -12.25 16.25 10.08
N GLY A 107 -13.59 16.19 10.21
CA GLY A 107 -14.37 17.24 10.84
C GLY A 107 -14.16 17.29 12.35
N ALA A 108 -14.34 16.16 13.02
CA ALA A 108 -14.30 16.07 14.49
C ALA A 108 -12.90 16.29 15.09
N MET A 109 -11.83 15.79 14.46
CA MET A 109 -10.47 15.97 15.01
C MET A 109 -9.94 17.40 14.88
N ARG A 110 -10.47 18.22 13.97
CA ARG A 110 -10.03 19.62 13.79
C ARG A 110 -10.53 20.57 14.88
N SER A 111 -11.58 20.19 15.60
CA SER A 111 -12.19 20.99 16.68
C SER A 111 -11.73 20.60 18.07
N LEU A 112 -10.86 19.59 18.22
CA LEU A 112 -10.36 19.15 19.51
C LEU A 112 -9.27 20.10 20.01
N THR A 113 -9.44 20.61 21.24
CA THR A 113 -8.40 21.35 21.94
C THR A 113 -7.31 20.39 22.45
N PRO A 114 -6.09 20.85 22.77
CA PRO A 114 -5.03 20.00 23.30
C PRO A 114 -5.42 19.23 24.59
N SER A 115 -6.39 19.73 25.34
CA SER A 115 -6.93 19.10 26.55
C SER A 115 -8.12 18.18 26.30
N ALA A 116 -8.60 18.06 25.07
CA ALA A 116 -9.77 17.25 24.75
C ALA A 116 -9.39 15.76 24.76
N THR A 117 -10.14 14.97 25.53
CA THR A 117 -10.05 13.51 25.45
C THR A 117 -10.61 13.08 24.09
N ASN A 118 -9.79 12.43 23.28
CA ASN A 118 -10.26 11.86 22.02
C ASN A 118 -11.45 10.93 22.31
N PRO A 119 -12.57 11.04 21.56
CA PRO A 119 -13.66 10.10 21.72
C PRO A 119 -13.12 8.69 21.51
N ASN A 120 -13.63 7.73 22.31
CA ASN A 120 -13.29 6.33 22.12
C ASN A 120 -13.60 5.96 20.65
N PRO A 121 -12.63 5.50 19.85
CA PRO A 121 -12.89 5.13 18.47
C PRO A 121 -13.84 3.93 18.36
N PHE A 122 -14.07 3.20 19.46
CA PHE A 122 -15.06 2.16 19.59
C PHE A 122 -16.39 2.74 20.08
N LYS A 123 -17.49 2.48 19.36
CA LYS A 123 -18.82 2.90 19.78
C LYS A 123 -19.21 2.13 21.04
N ALA A 124 -19.70 2.83 22.07
CA ALA A 124 -20.03 2.25 23.36
C ALA A 124 -21.08 1.12 23.26
N ASP A 125 -21.96 1.20 22.26
CA ASP A 125 -23.07 0.26 22.06
C ASP A 125 -22.82 -0.76 20.93
N GLU A 126 -21.65 -0.73 20.27
CA GLU A 126 -21.33 -1.72 19.24
C GLU A 126 -20.72 -2.97 19.87
N PRO A 127 -21.11 -4.18 19.40
CA PRO A 127 -20.50 -5.40 19.85
C PRO A 127 -18.99 -5.34 19.57
N ARG A 128 -18.22 -5.77 20.58
CA ARG A 128 -16.77 -5.93 20.50
C ARG A 128 -16.40 -6.62 19.18
N SER A 129 -15.37 -6.10 18.49
CA SER A 129 -14.92 -6.69 17.22
C SER A 129 -14.66 -8.20 17.41
N PRO A 130 -15.21 -9.09 16.56
CA PRO A 130 -14.95 -10.52 16.64
C PRO A 130 -13.46 -10.89 16.55
N LEU A 131 -12.62 -9.99 16.01
CA LEU A 131 -11.17 -10.16 15.98
C LEU A 131 -10.56 -10.14 17.39
N ARG A 132 -11.19 -9.46 18.35
CA ARG A 132 -10.74 -9.45 19.74
C ARG A 132 -11.03 -10.78 20.45
N ASP A 133 -11.92 -11.62 19.91
CA ASP A 133 -12.26 -12.92 20.49
C ASP A 133 -11.31 -14.02 20.01
N LEU A 134 -10.40 -13.71 19.07
CA LEU A 134 -9.29 -14.58 18.70
C LEU A 134 -8.32 -14.74 19.88
N LEU A 135 -7.60 -15.86 19.90
CA LEU A 135 -6.50 -16.06 20.84
C LEU A 135 -5.51 -14.90 20.67
N THR A 136 -5.32 -14.08 21.72
CA THR A 136 -4.52 -12.83 21.74
C THR A 136 -5.17 -11.58 21.12
N GLY A 137 -6.47 -11.60 20.78
CA GLY A 137 -7.16 -10.45 20.17
C GLY A 137 -7.22 -9.19 21.05
N ASP A 138 -7.05 -9.32 22.37
CA ASP A 138 -6.90 -8.19 23.29
C ASP A 138 -5.44 -7.73 23.49
N ASP A 139 -4.47 -8.52 23.04
CA ASP A 139 -3.06 -8.17 23.13
C ASP A 139 -2.70 -7.24 21.98
N THR A 140 -2.46 -5.97 22.29
CA THR A 140 -2.02 -4.98 21.29
C THR A 140 -0.73 -5.41 20.56
N ARG A 141 0.07 -6.29 21.15
CA ARG A 141 1.28 -6.88 20.53
C ARG A 141 0.96 -7.87 19.40
N TYR A 142 -0.31 -8.23 19.20
CA TYR A 142 -0.76 -9.03 18.08
C TYR A 142 -0.66 -8.27 16.75
N ILE A 143 -0.89 -6.96 16.77
CA ILE A 143 -0.79 -6.12 15.58
C ILE A 143 0.68 -5.74 15.39
N ARG A 144 1.30 -6.29 14.36
CA ARG A 144 2.69 -5.98 13.99
C ARG A 144 2.74 -5.05 12.79
N ILE A 145 3.75 -4.20 12.78
CA ILE A 145 4.03 -3.34 11.62
C ILE A 145 4.56 -4.22 10.52
N ASP A 146 3.93 -4.16 9.34
CA ASP A 146 4.43 -4.82 8.16
C ASP A 146 5.55 -4.01 7.51
N PRO A 147 6.81 -4.49 7.53
CA PRO A 147 7.92 -3.75 6.96
C PRO A 147 7.84 -3.64 5.43
N ALA A 148 7.20 -4.61 4.74
CA ALA A 148 7.06 -4.58 3.30
C ALA A 148 6.23 -3.36 2.86
N HIS A 149 5.07 -3.12 3.46
CA HIS A 149 4.26 -1.93 3.16
C HIS A 149 4.79 -0.64 3.77
N THR A 150 5.50 -0.72 4.89
CA THR A 150 6.12 0.45 5.51
C THR A 150 7.23 1.03 4.63
N PHE A 151 8.02 0.17 4.00
CA PHE A 151 9.18 0.59 3.20
C PHE A 151 9.02 0.40 1.69
N ALA A 152 8.74 -0.82 1.24
CA ALA A 152 8.85 -1.24 -0.15
C ALA A 152 7.54 -1.11 -0.96
N ILE A 153 6.35 -1.28 -0.38
CA ILE A 153 5.07 -1.25 -1.08
C ILE A 153 4.35 0.07 -0.79
N ASP A 154 4.52 1.04 -1.70
CA ASP A 154 4.06 2.43 -1.52
C ASP A 154 4.55 3.05 -0.18
N GLY A 155 5.71 2.57 0.28
CA GLY A 155 6.30 2.90 1.57
C GLY A 155 7.28 4.06 1.51
N ILE A 156 7.85 4.39 2.67
CA ILE A 156 8.80 5.50 2.82
C ILE A 156 10.09 5.26 2.02
N GLY A 157 10.45 4.00 1.77
CA GLY A 157 11.61 3.64 0.95
C GLY A 157 11.46 4.11 -0.48
N LYS A 158 10.29 3.91 -1.10
CA LYS A 158 10.04 4.40 -2.47
C LYS A 158 10.08 5.92 -2.56
N ASP A 159 9.53 6.59 -1.57
CA ASP A 159 9.57 8.06 -1.48
C ASP A 159 11.04 8.51 -1.34
N PHE A 160 11.81 7.92 -0.42
CA PHE A 160 13.24 8.19 -0.23
C PHE A 160 14.07 8.02 -1.52
N LEU A 161 13.92 6.87 -2.20
CA LEU A 161 14.70 6.54 -3.38
C LEU A 161 14.37 7.48 -4.55
N ALA A 162 13.08 7.76 -4.77
CA ALA A 162 12.63 8.72 -5.79
C ALA A 162 13.15 10.14 -5.51
N SER A 163 13.05 10.60 -4.26
CA SER A 163 13.56 11.89 -3.82
C SER A 163 15.06 12.01 -4.04
N THR A 164 15.81 10.97 -3.70
CA THR A 164 17.27 10.95 -3.85
C THR A 164 17.68 11.05 -5.32
N ILE A 165 17.06 10.29 -6.22
CA ILE A 165 17.33 10.41 -7.68
C ILE A 165 17.10 11.85 -8.15
N VAL A 166 15.99 12.48 -7.75
CA VAL A 166 15.67 13.85 -8.14
C VAL A 166 16.65 14.86 -7.54
N MET A 167 17.12 14.65 -6.31
CA MET A 167 18.14 15.51 -5.70
C MET A 167 19.47 15.38 -6.42
N LEU A 168 19.89 14.17 -6.82
CA LEU A 168 21.10 13.97 -7.61
C LEU A 168 21.00 14.63 -9.01
N VAL A 169 19.82 14.62 -9.63
CA VAL A 169 19.55 15.39 -10.86
C VAL A 169 19.70 16.89 -10.61
N ARG A 170 19.17 17.41 -9.49
CA ARG A 170 19.32 18.83 -9.11
C ARG A 170 20.76 19.23 -8.80
N MET A 171 21.58 18.28 -8.38
CA MET A 171 23.03 18.44 -8.15
C MET A 171 23.84 18.25 -9.44
N TRP A 172 23.19 18.06 -10.59
CA TRP A 172 23.83 17.91 -11.91
C TRP A 172 24.75 16.68 -12.01
N HIS A 173 24.57 15.70 -11.11
CA HIS A 173 25.36 14.46 -11.07
C HIS A 173 25.19 13.65 -12.37
N PHE A 174 23.95 13.53 -12.85
CA PHE A 174 23.63 12.80 -14.07
C PHE A 174 23.71 13.66 -15.34
N GLY A 175 24.53 14.72 -15.31
CA GLY A 175 24.76 15.62 -16.43
C GLY A 175 24.03 16.95 -16.30
N ARG A 176 24.52 17.90 -17.10
CA ARG A 176 24.05 19.29 -17.12
C ARG A 176 22.89 19.49 -18.10
N GLY A 177 21.94 20.37 -17.77
CA GLY A 177 20.90 20.83 -18.69
C GLY A 177 19.49 20.30 -18.41
N ASN A 178 18.85 19.69 -19.43
CA ASN A 178 17.45 19.28 -19.35
C ASN A 178 17.25 18.14 -18.34
N ALA A 179 16.36 18.34 -17.36
CA ALA A 179 16.10 17.37 -16.30
C ALA A 179 15.60 16.01 -16.82
N GLY A 180 14.86 15.98 -17.94
CA GLY A 180 14.44 14.73 -18.58
C GLY A 180 15.61 13.91 -19.10
N HIS A 181 16.61 14.56 -19.72
CA HIS A 181 17.83 13.89 -20.16
C HIS A 181 18.66 13.40 -18.96
N ALA A 182 18.77 14.20 -17.90
CA ALA A 182 19.46 13.80 -16.68
C ALA A 182 18.78 12.58 -16.00
N LEU A 183 17.45 12.50 -16.02
CA LEU A 183 16.72 11.32 -15.53
C LEU A 183 16.99 10.08 -16.41
N GLN A 184 17.07 10.23 -17.73
CA GLN A 184 17.45 9.14 -18.63
C GLN A 184 18.89 8.65 -18.37
N ASN A 185 19.82 9.56 -18.12
CA ASN A 185 21.19 9.21 -17.73
C ASN A 185 21.23 8.48 -16.39
N ALA A 186 20.43 8.91 -15.41
CA ALA A 186 20.27 8.21 -14.14
C ALA A 186 19.75 6.78 -14.34
N TYR A 187 18.76 6.60 -15.23
CA TYR A 187 18.23 5.29 -15.55
C TYR A 187 19.26 4.41 -16.27
N ALA A 188 20.04 4.98 -17.19
CA ALA A 188 21.13 4.27 -17.86
C ALA A 188 22.18 3.78 -16.85
N SER A 189 22.57 4.61 -15.87
CA SER A 189 23.46 4.19 -14.78
C SER A 189 22.87 3.03 -13.97
N PHE A 190 21.60 3.14 -13.58
CA PHE A 190 20.89 2.08 -12.86
C PHE A 190 20.83 0.75 -13.64
N MET A 191 20.59 0.80 -14.96
CA MET A 191 20.56 -0.39 -15.80
C MET A 191 21.95 -1.00 -15.99
N ALA A 192 22.99 -0.17 -16.07
CA ALA A 192 24.37 -0.64 -16.08
C ALA A 192 24.71 -1.38 -14.77
N TYR A 193 24.32 -0.83 -13.62
CA TYR A 193 24.43 -1.50 -12.32
C TYR A 193 23.69 -2.84 -12.30
N CYS A 194 22.43 -2.88 -12.76
CA CYS A 194 21.64 -4.11 -12.81
C CYS A 194 22.32 -5.18 -13.68
N SER A 195 22.85 -4.80 -14.84
CA SER A 195 23.58 -5.71 -15.73
C SER A 195 24.84 -6.26 -15.06
N ALA A 196 25.68 -5.37 -14.50
CA ALA A 196 26.93 -5.74 -13.84
C ALA A 196 26.71 -6.68 -12.64
N ARG A 197 25.62 -6.46 -11.87
CA ARG A 197 25.28 -7.26 -10.68
C ARG A 197 24.29 -8.39 -10.94
N LYS A 198 23.94 -8.65 -12.20
CA LYS A 198 22.96 -9.68 -12.61
C LYS A 198 21.63 -9.55 -11.85
N LYS A 199 21.19 -8.30 -11.64
CA LYS A 199 19.91 -7.99 -10.99
C LYS A 199 18.85 -7.74 -12.06
N THR A 200 17.61 -8.07 -11.72
CA THR A 200 16.43 -7.77 -12.54
C THR A 200 15.60 -6.68 -11.87
N THR A 201 14.90 -5.90 -12.68
CA THR A 201 14.03 -4.80 -12.23
C THR A 201 12.76 -4.77 -13.07
N SER A 202 11.66 -4.34 -12.48
CA SER A 202 10.42 -4.06 -13.22
C SER A 202 10.28 -2.60 -13.67
N ILE A 203 11.19 -1.73 -13.24
CA ILE A 203 11.26 -0.34 -13.67
C ILE A 203 11.67 -0.28 -15.14
N GLN A 204 10.96 0.51 -15.94
CA GLN A 204 11.18 0.62 -17.38
C GLN A 204 11.90 1.92 -17.79
N ASP A 205 11.80 2.95 -16.95
CA ASP A 205 12.42 4.25 -17.17
C ASP A 205 12.50 5.05 -15.85
N PHE A 206 13.31 6.11 -15.85
CA PHE A 206 13.10 7.24 -14.95
C PHE A 206 12.59 8.42 -15.75
N SER A 207 11.34 8.80 -15.49
CA SER A 207 10.68 9.96 -16.10
C SER A 207 9.86 10.69 -15.04
N PHE A 208 9.42 11.90 -15.39
CA PHE A 208 8.51 12.66 -14.52
C PHE A 208 7.22 11.88 -14.22
N ALA A 209 6.70 11.12 -15.19
CA ALA A 209 5.51 10.30 -15.00
C ALA A 209 5.78 9.15 -14.03
N THR A 210 6.89 8.42 -14.21
CA THR A 210 7.27 7.30 -13.34
C THR A 210 7.50 7.75 -11.90
N LEU A 211 8.16 8.90 -11.71
CA LEU A 211 8.39 9.53 -10.40
C LEU A 211 7.19 10.35 -9.89
N LYS A 212 6.04 10.30 -10.58
CA LYS A 212 4.79 11.01 -10.26
C LYS A 212 4.97 12.50 -9.99
N LEU A 213 5.88 13.14 -10.72
CA LEU A 213 6.15 14.57 -10.69
C LEU A 213 5.20 15.34 -11.63
N PRO A 214 4.75 16.54 -11.25
CA PRO A 214 3.83 17.33 -12.07
C PRO A 214 4.54 18.03 -13.25
N GLN A 215 3.82 18.12 -14.37
CA GLN A 215 4.09 19.04 -15.49
C GLN A 215 5.53 19.00 -16.04
N ASN A 216 6.20 17.86 -16.04
CA ASN A 216 7.60 17.73 -16.46
C ASN A 216 8.55 18.68 -15.70
N THR A 217 8.25 18.95 -14.43
CA THR A 217 9.07 19.76 -13.55
C THR A 217 9.57 18.95 -12.37
N LEU A 218 10.66 19.40 -11.76
CA LEU A 218 11.14 18.87 -10.48
C LEU A 218 10.43 19.56 -9.28
N LYS A 219 9.28 20.19 -9.51
CA LYS A 219 8.49 20.86 -8.46
C LYS A 219 7.48 19.85 -7.90
N GLY A 220 7.65 19.44 -6.66
CA GLY A 220 6.75 18.51 -5.98
C GLY A 220 7.49 17.30 -5.43
N PHE A 221 6.84 16.56 -4.55
CA PHE A 221 7.43 15.40 -3.88
C PHE A 221 7.52 14.21 -4.83
N PRO A 222 8.72 13.77 -5.21
CA PRO A 222 8.91 12.57 -6.02
C PRO A 222 8.37 11.36 -5.27
N ARG A 223 7.68 10.47 -5.98
CA ARG A 223 7.14 9.24 -5.38
C ARG A 223 6.88 8.20 -6.44
N GLY A 224 6.88 6.94 -6.02
CA GLY A 224 6.57 5.83 -6.90
C GLY A 224 7.77 5.44 -7.77
N LEU A 225 8.16 4.18 -7.61
CA LEU A 225 9.18 3.50 -8.41
C LEU A 225 8.84 2.00 -8.35
N GLY A 226 8.66 1.35 -9.49
CA GLY A 226 8.56 -0.12 -9.59
C GLY A 226 7.59 -0.83 -8.63
N LYS A 227 7.83 -2.13 -8.44
CA LYS A 227 7.26 -3.02 -7.42
C LYS A 227 8.14 -2.99 -6.17
N GLY A 228 7.77 -3.70 -5.10
CA GLY A 228 8.55 -3.56 -3.86
C GLY A 228 9.94 -4.23 -3.90
N HIS A 229 10.17 -5.28 -4.70
CA HIS A 229 11.53 -5.80 -4.92
C HIS A 229 12.48 -4.76 -5.54
N ASP A 230 11.95 -3.86 -6.37
CA ASP A 230 12.75 -2.81 -7.02
C ASP A 230 13.32 -1.81 -5.99
N ALA A 231 12.65 -1.64 -4.84
CA ALA A 231 13.15 -0.76 -3.78
C ALA A 231 14.49 -1.25 -3.21
N ALA A 232 14.66 -2.56 -3.06
CA ALA A 232 15.93 -3.14 -2.59
C ALA A 232 17.03 -2.97 -3.65
N VAL A 233 16.73 -3.24 -4.92
CA VAL A 233 17.70 -3.12 -6.03
C VAL A 233 18.13 -1.68 -6.24
N LEU A 234 17.19 -0.73 -6.23
CA LEU A 234 17.47 0.70 -6.30
C LEU A 234 18.24 1.21 -5.08
N GLY A 235 17.91 0.74 -3.89
CA GLY A 235 18.62 1.11 -2.66
C GLY A 235 20.10 0.74 -2.73
N ALA A 236 20.39 -0.48 -3.16
CA ALA A 236 21.76 -0.95 -3.35
C ALA A 236 22.51 -0.15 -4.44
N TRP A 237 21.87 0.12 -5.59
CA TRP A 237 22.45 0.98 -6.62
C TRP A 237 22.77 2.37 -6.08
N LEU A 238 21.82 3.05 -5.44
CA LEU A 238 22.03 4.40 -4.93
C LEU A 238 23.11 4.45 -3.86
N ALA A 239 23.21 3.44 -2.98
CA ALA A 239 24.28 3.35 -2.00
C ALA A 239 25.68 3.30 -2.65
N GLU A 240 25.82 2.66 -3.82
CA GLU A 240 27.08 2.66 -4.56
C GLU A 240 27.29 3.94 -5.38
N GLU A 241 26.24 4.42 -6.04
CA GLU A 241 26.27 5.61 -6.90
C GLU A 241 26.70 6.86 -6.11
N VAL A 242 26.12 7.08 -4.94
CA VAL A 242 26.40 8.30 -4.13
C VAL A 242 27.83 8.33 -3.58
N GLN A 243 28.47 7.17 -3.44
CA GLN A 243 29.87 7.08 -2.98
C GLN A 243 30.86 7.53 -4.05
N GLN A 244 30.46 7.52 -5.32
CA GLN A 244 31.29 7.98 -6.43
C GLN A 244 31.28 9.52 -6.57
N ILE A 245 30.39 10.21 -5.84
CA ILE A 245 30.21 11.66 -5.96
C ILE A 245 31.19 12.40 -5.06
N SER A 246 32.10 13.15 -5.68
CA SER A 246 32.99 14.06 -4.96
C SER A 246 32.21 15.27 -4.45
N ALA A 247 32.39 15.63 -3.17
CA ALA A 247 31.79 16.84 -2.62
C ALA A 247 32.26 18.13 -3.35
N ALA A 248 33.44 18.09 -3.97
CA ALA A 248 33.98 19.20 -4.74
C ALA A 248 33.27 19.41 -6.09
N SER A 249 32.65 18.37 -6.67
CA SER A 249 31.90 18.48 -7.93
C SER A 249 30.46 18.97 -7.74
N VAL A 250 30.00 19.11 -6.49
CA VAL A 250 28.66 19.55 -6.15
C VAL A 250 28.68 21.01 -5.71
N ASP A 251 27.67 21.76 -6.15
CA ASP A 251 27.45 23.16 -5.72
C ASP A 251 27.49 23.25 -4.18
N PRO A 252 28.25 24.21 -3.61
CA PRO A 252 28.35 24.40 -2.16
C PRO A 252 27.02 24.33 -1.41
N GLN A 253 25.92 24.85 -1.99
CA GLN A 253 24.60 24.85 -1.34
C GLN A 253 24.01 23.45 -1.11
N TYR A 254 24.48 22.43 -1.83
CA TYR A 254 23.98 21.05 -1.75
C TYR A 254 24.93 20.10 -1.01
N ARG A 255 26.09 20.56 -0.52
CA ARG A 255 27.09 19.68 0.09
C ARG A 255 26.58 18.97 1.33
N ASP A 256 25.92 19.70 2.23
CA ASP A 256 25.35 19.11 3.45
C ASP A 256 24.26 18.07 3.10
N ILE A 257 23.43 18.37 2.10
CA ILE A 257 22.42 17.43 1.62
C ILE A 257 23.08 16.17 1.04
N LEU A 258 24.16 16.32 0.25
CA LEU A 258 24.87 15.18 -0.32
C LEU A 258 25.46 14.27 0.76
N GLU A 259 26.09 14.83 1.79
CA GLU A 259 26.67 14.05 2.87
C GLU A 259 25.59 13.27 3.64
N VAL A 260 24.45 13.89 3.92
CA VAL A 260 23.32 13.18 4.54
C VAL A 260 22.74 12.13 3.58
N ILE A 261 22.65 12.38 2.27
CA ILE A 261 22.25 11.38 1.27
C ILE A 261 23.17 10.16 1.32
N LYS A 262 24.51 10.37 1.32
CA LYS A 262 25.49 9.27 1.37
C LYS A 262 25.28 8.39 2.59
N LEU A 263 25.20 9.00 3.78
CA LEU A 263 24.95 8.28 5.03
C LEU A 263 23.63 7.51 4.98
N THR A 264 22.55 8.17 4.54
CA THR A 264 21.20 7.61 4.54
C THR A 264 21.06 6.46 3.54
N CYS A 265 21.63 6.58 2.33
CA CYS A 265 21.64 5.53 1.32
C CYS A 265 22.41 4.29 1.78
N CYS A 266 23.61 4.48 2.36
CA CYS A 266 24.43 3.37 2.83
C CYS A 266 23.78 2.64 4.02
N SER A 267 23.23 3.40 4.97
CA SER A 267 22.52 2.84 6.11
C SER A 267 21.27 2.09 5.66
N ASN A 268 20.50 2.65 4.71
CA ASN A 268 19.34 1.99 4.14
C ASN A 268 19.68 0.66 3.43
N ASP A 269 20.70 0.64 2.57
CA ASP A 269 21.14 -0.58 1.91
C ASP A 269 21.59 -1.62 2.94
N ARG A 270 22.48 -1.25 3.85
CA ARG A 270 23.01 -2.17 4.88
C ARG A 270 21.90 -2.71 5.78
N PHE A 271 20.95 -1.87 6.19
CA PHE A 271 19.77 -2.28 6.98
C PHE A 271 19.00 -3.42 6.28
N TRP A 272 18.52 -3.18 5.05
CA TRP A 272 17.68 -4.16 4.36
C TRP A 272 18.46 -5.37 3.86
N ARG A 273 19.67 -5.17 3.34
CA ARG A 273 20.54 -6.27 2.91
C ARG A 273 20.83 -7.22 4.06
N THR A 274 21.21 -6.70 5.23
CA THR A 274 21.48 -7.53 6.41
C THR A 274 20.21 -8.27 6.87
N ILE A 275 19.04 -7.62 6.89
CA ILE A 275 17.76 -8.27 7.22
C ILE A 275 17.42 -9.41 6.25
N TYR A 276 17.70 -9.25 4.95
CA TYR A 276 17.39 -10.26 3.93
C TYR A 276 18.44 -11.38 3.85
N GLU A 277 19.70 -11.09 4.19
CA GLU A 277 20.76 -12.09 4.29
C GLU A 277 20.56 -13.01 5.50
N HIS A 278 19.93 -12.50 6.57
CA HIS A 278 19.61 -13.28 7.75
C HIS A 278 18.19 -13.86 7.66
N GLY A 279 18.02 -15.07 8.20
CA GLY A 279 16.72 -15.72 8.26
C GLY A 279 15.80 -15.13 9.33
N VAL A 280 15.01 -16.00 9.96
CA VAL A 280 14.07 -15.58 11.03
C VAL A 280 14.80 -15.12 12.30
N TRP A 281 15.96 -15.71 12.60
CA TRP A 281 16.74 -15.41 13.80
C TRP A 281 18.03 -14.68 13.43
N ILE A 282 18.21 -13.48 13.98
CA ILE A 282 19.38 -12.64 13.74
C ILE A 282 20.29 -12.70 14.97
N PRO A 283 21.59 -13.00 14.82
CA PRO A 283 22.57 -12.92 15.90
C PRO A 283 22.60 -11.55 16.58
N TYR A 284 22.91 -11.51 17.87
CA TYR A 284 22.89 -10.27 18.67
C TYR A 284 23.74 -9.15 18.07
N ASP A 285 24.99 -9.43 17.72
CA ASP A 285 25.96 -8.50 17.15
C ASP A 285 25.48 -7.91 15.81
N VAL A 286 24.94 -8.76 14.95
CA VAL A 286 24.30 -8.35 13.69
C VAL A 286 23.07 -7.47 13.97
N GLY A 287 22.26 -7.84 14.96
CA GLY A 287 21.09 -7.06 15.39
C GLY A 287 21.46 -5.65 15.84
N VAL A 288 22.57 -5.48 16.57
CA VAL A 288 23.08 -4.16 16.97
C VAL A 288 23.38 -3.29 15.75
N GLN A 289 24.06 -3.84 14.73
CA GLN A 289 24.34 -3.12 13.49
C GLN A 289 23.06 -2.71 12.76
N ILE A 290 22.07 -3.62 12.64
CA ILE A 290 20.81 -3.31 11.99
C ILE A 290 20.08 -2.18 12.73
N VAL A 291 20.07 -2.17 14.06
CA VAL A 291 19.44 -1.10 14.84
C VAL A 291 20.12 0.25 14.60
N GLN A 292 21.46 0.27 14.57
CA GLN A 292 22.22 1.49 14.25
C GLN A 292 21.88 2.02 12.85
N ASP A 293 21.79 1.13 11.86
CA ASP A 293 21.45 1.49 10.48
C ASP A 293 20.01 1.98 10.33
N GLY A 294 19.08 1.37 11.09
CA GLY A 294 17.68 1.76 11.12
C GLY A 294 17.51 3.20 11.63
N TRP A 295 18.19 3.53 12.73
CA TRP A 295 18.19 4.89 13.28
C TRP A 295 18.89 5.89 12.36
N ALA A 296 20.07 5.53 11.83
CA ALA A 296 20.78 6.38 10.87
C ALA A 296 19.94 6.68 9.63
N PHE A 297 19.14 5.72 9.15
CA PHE A 297 18.20 5.94 8.07
C PHE A 297 17.07 6.92 8.46
N THR A 298 16.41 6.73 9.61
CA THR A 298 15.28 7.58 10.02
C THR A 298 15.71 9.02 10.33
N ASP A 299 16.87 9.18 10.95
CA ASP A 299 17.44 10.49 11.29
C ASP A 299 17.93 11.20 10.03
N GLY A 300 18.60 10.45 9.14
CA GLY A 300 19.04 10.93 7.84
C GLY A 300 17.86 11.40 6.97
N TYR A 301 16.78 10.61 6.89
CA TYR A 301 15.56 11.01 6.17
C TYR A 301 14.96 12.30 6.73
N SER A 302 14.83 12.39 8.07
CA SER A 302 14.25 13.56 8.73
C SER A 302 15.11 14.81 8.52
N THR A 303 16.42 14.66 8.56
CA THR A 303 17.39 15.72 8.27
C THR A 303 17.29 16.19 6.81
N LEU A 304 17.20 15.26 5.86
CA LEU A 304 17.01 15.58 4.44
C LEU A 304 15.69 16.32 4.17
N ALA A 305 14.61 15.92 4.84
CA ALA A 305 13.34 16.64 4.77
C ALA A 305 13.48 18.07 5.28
N SER A 306 14.17 18.28 6.41
CA SER A 306 14.42 19.61 6.98
C SER A 306 15.28 20.49 6.04
N LEU A 307 16.43 19.98 5.59
CA LEU A 307 17.36 20.71 4.72
C LEU A 307 16.70 21.09 3.38
N THR A 308 16.00 20.15 2.73
CA THR A 308 15.32 20.44 1.46
C THR A 308 14.16 21.42 1.64
N ALA A 309 13.40 21.33 2.74
CA ALA A 309 12.34 22.28 3.04
C ALA A 309 12.88 23.70 3.29
N ALA A 310 14.01 23.83 3.99
CA ALA A 310 14.67 25.14 4.22
C ALA A 310 15.09 25.82 2.90
N MET A 311 15.40 25.03 1.86
CA MET A 311 15.69 25.53 0.51
C MET A 311 14.45 25.75 -0.37
N GLY A 312 13.23 25.54 0.16
CA GLY A 312 12.00 25.58 -0.63
C GLY A 312 11.90 24.45 -1.68
N ILE A 313 12.64 23.35 -1.47
CA ILE A 313 12.63 22.18 -2.35
C ILE A 313 11.71 21.11 -1.75
N HIS A 314 10.76 20.64 -2.55
CA HIS A 314 9.88 19.52 -2.20
C HIS A 314 10.62 18.19 -2.36
N GLY A 315 11.69 17.98 -1.59
CA GLY A 315 12.56 16.81 -1.69
C GLY A 315 11.94 15.59 -1.03
N TYR A 316 11.88 15.58 0.30
CA TYR A 316 11.52 14.39 1.09
C TYR A 316 10.22 14.62 1.86
N HIS A 317 9.23 13.74 1.66
CA HIS A 317 7.90 13.88 2.24
C HIS A 317 7.75 13.05 3.53
N THR A 318 7.64 13.71 4.68
CA THR A 318 7.41 13.05 5.96
C THR A 318 6.00 12.45 6.04
N ARG A 319 5.89 11.12 6.03
CA ARG A 319 4.63 10.37 6.15
C ARG A 319 4.59 9.59 7.47
N PRO A 320 3.40 9.19 7.96
CA PRO A 320 3.29 8.30 9.13
C PRO A 320 4.09 7.00 8.99
N LYS A 321 4.35 6.53 7.76
CA LYS A 321 5.20 5.36 7.50
C LYS A 321 6.66 5.53 7.95
N LEU A 322 7.19 6.76 7.99
CA LEU A 322 8.53 7.00 8.56
C LEU A 322 8.54 6.69 10.06
N HIS A 323 7.48 7.09 10.78
CA HIS A 323 7.33 6.76 12.19
C HIS A 323 7.15 5.25 12.41
N MET A 324 6.41 4.57 11.52
CA MET A 324 6.33 3.10 11.55
C MET A 324 7.71 2.45 11.33
N GLN A 325 8.56 3.00 10.46
CA GLN A 325 9.94 2.53 10.29
C GLN A 325 10.78 2.70 11.57
N ALA A 326 10.62 3.82 12.27
CA ALA A 326 11.27 4.02 13.57
C ALA A 326 10.80 2.96 14.61
N HIS A 327 9.51 2.62 14.61
CA HIS A 327 9.00 1.56 15.48
C HIS A 327 9.53 0.17 15.15
N ILE A 328 9.76 -0.16 13.87
CA ILE A 328 10.44 -1.41 13.49
C ILE A 328 11.84 -1.48 14.14
N THR A 329 12.57 -0.37 14.08
CA THR A 329 13.92 -0.26 14.67
C THR A 329 13.88 -0.34 16.20
N LEU A 330 12.93 0.35 16.83
CA LEU A 330 12.71 0.34 18.27
C LEU A 330 12.36 -1.06 18.80
N ASP A 331 11.52 -1.81 18.08
CA ASP A 331 11.17 -3.19 18.45
C ASP A 331 12.39 -4.11 18.44
N MET A 332 13.30 -3.96 17.48
CA MET A 332 14.57 -4.70 17.46
C MET A 332 15.47 -4.30 18.63
N GLN A 333 15.57 -3.00 18.92
CA GLN A 333 16.33 -2.48 20.05
C GLN A 333 15.82 -3.02 21.40
N HIS A 334 14.49 -3.09 21.59
CA HIS A 334 13.89 -3.69 22.77
C HIS A 334 14.19 -5.19 22.92
N GLN A 335 14.31 -5.93 21.81
CA GLN A 335 14.73 -7.33 21.86
C GLN A 335 16.19 -7.48 22.30
N LEU A 336 17.08 -6.64 21.77
CA LEU A 336 18.51 -6.62 22.13
C LEU A 336 18.74 -6.21 23.59
N ALA A 337 17.88 -5.36 24.16
CA ALA A 337 17.99 -4.92 25.55
C ALA A 337 17.68 -6.03 26.58
N ARG A 338 17.19 -7.20 26.15
CA ARG A 338 16.87 -8.31 27.06
C ARG A 338 18.16 -8.95 27.62
N PRO A 339 18.28 -9.16 28.94
CA PRO A 339 19.44 -9.84 29.52
C PRO A 339 19.66 -11.23 28.90
N GLY A 340 20.90 -11.52 28.51
CA GLY A 340 21.26 -12.82 27.91
C GLY A 340 20.76 -13.04 26.48
N CYS A 341 20.28 -12.00 25.79
CA CYS A 341 19.86 -12.09 24.39
C CYS A 341 21.02 -12.58 23.49
N LYS A 342 20.83 -13.70 22.80
CA LYS A 342 21.77 -14.23 21.78
C LYS A 342 21.27 -14.01 20.36
N PHE A 343 19.95 -13.97 20.19
CA PHE A 343 19.26 -13.80 18.92
C PHE A 343 18.05 -12.91 19.10
N ILE A 344 17.72 -12.15 18.05
CA ILE A 344 16.47 -11.40 17.95
C ILE A 344 15.64 -11.93 16.77
N LEU A 345 14.32 -11.73 16.83
CA LEU A 345 13.43 -12.03 15.72
C LEU A 345 13.63 -10.99 14.63
N SER A 346 13.90 -11.45 13.41
CA SER A 346 14.00 -10.60 12.23
C SER A 346 12.66 -9.91 11.94
N PRO A 347 12.64 -8.61 11.61
CA PRO A 347 11.41 -7.95 11.18
C PRO A 347 10.87 -8.55 9.88
N SER A 348 11.69 -9.27 9.10
CA SER A 348 11.22 -9.98 7.91
C SER A 348 10.17 -11.05 8.21
N ALA A 349 10.13 -11.56 9.44
CA ALA A 349 9.09 -12.50 9.90
C ALA A 349 7.68 -11.89 9.89
N HIS A 350 7.57 -10.56 9.86
CA HIS A 350 6.30 -9.83 9.81
C HIS A 350 6.02 -9.19 8.44
N MET A 351 6.85 -9.47 7.43
CA MET A 351 6.63 -8.96 6.09
C MET A 351 5.55 -9.75 5.36
N CYS A 352 4.62 -9.03 4.72
CA CYS A 352 3.59 -9.65 3.87
C CYS A 352 4.16 -10.35 2.61
N TRP A 353 5.48 -10.37 2.37
CA TRP A 353 6.07 -11.06 1.22
C TRP A 353 5.71 -12.54 1.18
N THR A 354 5.81 -13.20 2.33
CA THR A 354 5.51 -14.63 2.46
C THR A 354 4.02 -14.87 2.21
N ASP A 355 3.17 -13.99 2.73
CA ASP A 355 1.72 -14.08 2.55
C ASP A 355 1.32 -13.87 1.08
N GLU A 356 1.89 -12.85 0.41
CA GLU A 356 1.65 -12.58 -1.00
C GLU A 356 2.12 -13.74 -1.90
N ASP A 357 3.31 -14.29 -1.65
CA ASP A 357 3.80 -15.44 -2.42
C ASP A 357 2.95 -16.69 -2.14
N MET A 358 2.57 -16.94 -0.89
CA MET A 358 1.65 -18.02 -0.54
C MET A 358 0.33 -17.88 -1.29
N ILE A 359 -0.34 -16.72 -1.19
CA ILE A 359 -1.59 -16.45 -1.90
C ILE A 359 -1.41 -16.58 -3.41
N GLY A 360 -0.29 -16.11 -3.96
CA GLY A 360 0.05 -16.24 -5.38
C GLY A 360 0.22 -17.69 -5.83
N ARG A 361 0.87 -18.53 -5.03
CA ARG A 361 1.02 -19.98 -5.27
C ARG A 361 -0.33 -20.69 -5.19
N ILE A 362 -1.10 -20.45 -4.12
CA ILE A 362 -2.44 -21.01 -3.93
C ILE A 362 -3.38 -20.60 -5.08
N SER A 363 -3.35 -19.34 -5.49
CA SER A 363 -4.13 -18.83 -6.62
C SER A 363 -3.74 -19.47 -7.96
N ARG A 364 -2.46 -19.77 -8.17
CA ARG A 364 -2.01 -20.53 -9.36
C ARG A 364 -2.51 -21.98 -9.33
N LEU A 365 -2.48 -22.62 -8.16
CA LEU A 365 -3.00 -23.98 -7.97
C LEU A 365 -4.52 -24.04 -8.23
N SER A 366 -5.27 -23.06 -7.72
CA SER A 366 -6.73 -23.03 -7.86
C SER A 366 -7.19 -22.91 -9.31
N ARG A 367 -6.48 -22.13 -10.13
CA ARG A 367 -6.73 -22.03 -11.59
C ARG A 367 -6.48 -23.32 -12.36
N ARG A 368 -5.79 -24.30 -11.76
CA ARG A 368 -5.54 -25.64 -12.34
C ARG A 368 -6.52 -26.70 -11.84
N CYS A 369 -7.49 -26.32 -11.02
CA CYS A 369 -8.52 -27.22 -10.49
C CYS A 369 -9.83 -27.04 -11.25
N HIS A 370 -10.62 -28.11 -11.35
CA HIS A 370 -11.95 -28.04 -11.94
C HIS A 370 -12.88 -27.19 -11.06
N ALA A 371 -13.64 -26.26 -11.65
CA ALA A 371 -14.47 -25.25 -10.97
C ALA A 371 -15.33 -25.81 -9.82
N LEU A 372 -16.03 -26.93 -10.06
CA LEU A 372 -16.90 -27.57 -9.07
C LEU A 372 -16.16 -28.13 -7.84
N THR A 373 -14.85 -28.33 -7.96
CA THR A 373 -13.99 -28.93 -6.92
C THR A 373 -12.85 -28.01 -6.50
N THR A 374 -12.84 -26.76 -6.97
CA THR A 374 -11.68 -25.86 -6.85
C THR A 374 -11.25 -25.68 -5.41
N ALA A 375 -12.16 -25.41 -4.48
CA ALA A 375 -11.80 -25.20 -3.08
C ALA A 375 -11.08 -26.43 -2.49
N ARG A 376 -11.73 -27.60 -2.52
CA ARG A 376 -11.18 -28.86 -1.98
C ARG A 376 -9.87 -29.25 -2.68
N ARG A 377 -9.84 -29.29 -4.02
CA ARG A 377 -8.65 -29.71 -4.77
C ARG A 377 -7.47 -28.74 -4.61
N THR A 378 -7.74 -27.46 -4.40
CA THR A 378 -6.66 -26.48 -4.10
C THR A 378 -6.04 -26.78 -2.75
N ILE A 379 -6.85 -27.03 -1.72
CA ILE A 379 -6.37 -27.41 -0.38
C ILE A 379 -5.57 -28.72 -0.45
N ASP A 380 -6.13 -29.77 -1.07
CA ASP A 380 -5.45 -31.07 -1.21
C ASP A 380 -4.08 -30.90 -1.88
N ARG A 381 -4.02 -30.15 -2.99
CA ARG A 381 -2.77 -29.92 -3.73
C ARG A 381 -1.77 -29.06 -2.95
N ALA A 382 -2.25 -28.06 -2.20
CA ALA A 382 -1.41 -27.23 -1.35
C ALA A 382 -0.78 -28.06 -0.22
N LEU A 383 -1.58 -28.86 0.48
CA LEU A 383 -1.12 -29.75 1.55
C LEU A 383 -0.13 -30.81 1.03
N CYS A 384 -0.38 -31.40 -0.14
CA CYS A 384 0.58 -32.31 -0.78
C CYS A 384 1.93 -31.63 -1.07
N ASN A 385 1.91 -30.37 -1.54
CA ASN A 385 3.14 -29.61 -1.76
C ASN A 385 3.91 -29.35 -0.46
N TYR A 386 3.20 -28.95 0.61
CA TYR A 386 3.83 -28.74 1.92
C TYR A 386 4.39 -30.03 2.51
N ARG A 387 3.65 -31.14 2.46
CA ARG A 387 4.13 -32.45 2.90
C ARG A 387 5.42 -32.84 2.18
N ARG A 388 5.48 -32.63 0.86
CA ARG A 388 6.69 -32.89 0.07
C ARG A 388 7.87 -32.01 0.51
N LEU A 389 7.65 -30.71 0.72
CA LEU A 389 8.70 -29.82 1.21
C LEU A 389 9.19 -30.23 2.60
N PHE A 390 8.27 -30.56 3.51
CA PHE A 390 8.63 -31.01 4.85
C PHE A 390 9.42 -32.32 4.83
N SER A 391 9.08 -33.27 3.96
CA SER A 391 9.87 -34.50 3.82
C SER A 391 11.29 -34.28 3.29
N ILE A 392 11.55 -33.18 2.57
CA ILE A 392 12.88 -32.83 2.06
C ILE A 392 13.71 -32.14 3.14
N HIS A 393 13.09 -31.25 3.91
CA HIS A 393 13.81 -30.38 4.84
C HIS A 393 13.87 -30.90 6.27
N PHE A 394 12.93 -31.74 6.68
CA PHE A 394 12.92 -32.37 8.00
C PHE A 394 13.28 -33.84 7.88
N SER A 395 14.12 -34.32 8.81
CA SER A 395 14.60 -35.70 8.86
C SER A 395 13.46 -36.73 8.85
N GLY A 396 13.78 -37.98 8.48
CA GLY A 396 12.82 -39.09 8.46
C GLY A 396 12.01 -39.27 9.76
N SER A 397 12.55 -38.85 10.91
CA SER A 397 11.84 -38.82 12.19
C SER A 397 10.58 -37.94 12.21
N TYR A 398 10.54 -36.83 11.47
CA TYR A 398 9.33 -36.00 11.32
C TYR A 398 8.22 -36.74 10.56
N MET A 399 8.60 -37.61 9.62
CA MET A 399 7.67 -38.41 8.83
C MET A 399 7.18 -39.67 9.54
N GLN A 400 7.93 -40.17 10.52
CA GLN A 400 7.61 -41.40 11.26
C GLN A 400 6.56 -41.19 12.37
N ASN A 401 6.42 -39.98 12.91
CA ASN A 401 5.44 -39.66 13.96
C ASN A 401 4.05 -39.30 13.41
N GLY A 402 3.80 -39.50 12.11
CA GLY A 402 2.59 -39.10 11.41
C GLY A 402 1.65 -40.24 11.03
N ASN A 403 1.70 -41.39 11.71
CA ASN A 403 0.58 -42.33 11.67
C ASN A 403 -0.46 -41.85 12.68
N PRO A 404 -1.66 -41.41 12.24
CA PRO A 404 -2.75 -41.09 13.15
C PRO A 404 -3.20 -42.29 13.99
#